data_AF-A0A5J5DGW2-F1
#
_entry.id   AF-A0A5J5DGW2-F1
#
_cell.length_a   1.000
_cell.length_b   1.000
_cell.length_c   1.000
_cell.angle_alpha   90.00
_cell.angle_beta   90.00
_cell.angle_gamma   90.00
#
_symmetry.space_group_name_H-M   'P 1'
#
loop_
_entity.id
_entity.type
_entity.pdbx_description
1 polymer ?
#
loop_
_entity_poly.entity_id
_entity_poly.type
_entity_poly.pdbx_seq_one_letter_code
_entity_poly.pdbx_strand_id
1 'polypeptide(L)'
;MIRDLSKMYPPARHPPGQPLKFTVTESCDRIKEEFHFLQAQYHSLKLECEKLASEKTEMQRHYVMYYEMSYGLNIEMHKQVGNL
;
A
#
# COMPACT_ATOMS: atom_id res chain seq x y z
N MET A 1 -4.74 4.56 -10.20
CA MET A 1 -3.31 4.45 -9.87
C MET A 1 -2.90 2.99 -9.98
N ILE A 2 -2.49 2.55 -11.17
CA ILE A 2 -1.82 1.26 -11.34
C ILE A 2 -0.40 1.48 -10.82
N ARG A 3 -0.01 0.79 -9.74
CA ARG A 3 1.37 0.85 -9.25
C ARG A 3 2.29 0.42 -10.40
N ASP A 4 3.31 1.23 -10.66
CA ASP A 4 4.32 0.93 -11.67
C ASP A 4 5.07 -0.35 -11.28
N LEU A 5 4.65 -1.47 -11.86
CA LEU A 5 5.19 -2.82 -11.64
C LEU A 5 6.69 -2.91 -11.99
N SER A 6 7.22 -1.96 -12.79
CA SER A 6 8.64 -1.93 -13.14
C SER A 6 9.55 -1.70 -11.93
N LYS A 7 9.06 -1.03 -10.88
CA LYS A 7 9.82 -0.83 -9.63
C LYS A 7 9.88 -2.08 -8.77
N MET A 8 9.05 -3.08 -9.08
CA MET A 8 8.93 -4.31 -8.29
C MET A 8 9.95 -5.38 -8.72
N TYR A 9 10.47 -5.33 -9.95
CA TYR A 9 11.39 -6.33 -10.47
C TYR A 9 12.78 -5.74 -10.72
N PRO A 10 13.87 -6.43 -10.33
CA PRO A 10 15.21 -5.99 -10.70
C PRO A 10 15.37 -6.05 -12.23
N PRO A 11 16.06 -5.07 -12.84
CA PRO A 11 16.32 -5.09 -14.28
C PRO A 11 17.17 -6.31 -14.64
N ALA A 12 16.77 -7.02 -15.69
CA ALA A 12 17.53 -8.15 -16.21
C ALA A 12 18.92 -7.68 -16.68
N ARG A 13 19.98 -8.07 -15.98
CA ARG A 13 21.36 -7.62 -16.23
C ARG A 13 22.13 -8.46 -17.26
N HIS A 14 21.51 -9.46 -17.89
CA HIS A 14 22.24 -10.42 -18.72
C HIS A 14 21.88 -10.30 -20.22
N PRO A 15 22.84 -10.00 -21.10
CA PRO A 15 22.66 -10.07 -22.54
C PRO A 15 22.42 -11.52 -23.00
N PRO A 16 21.55 -11.77 -23.99
CA PRO A 16 21.38 -13.11 -24.56
C PRO A 16 22.69 -13.55 -25.26
N GLY A 17 23.21 -14.74 -24.92
CA GLY A 17 24.24 -15.42 -25.72
C GLY A 17 25.65 -15.55 -25.13
N GLN A 18 25.92 -15.07 -23.91
CA GLN A 18 27.21 -15.35 -23.25
C GLN A 18 27.20 -16.73 -22.56
N PRO A 19 28.23 -17.59 -22.76
CA PRO A 19 28.34 -18.84 -22.03
C PRO A 19 28.45 -18.55 -20.53
N LEU A 20 27.41 -18.95 -19.79
CA LEU A 20 27.25 -18.70 -18.36
C LEU A 20 28.28 -19.52 -17.57
N LYS A 21 29.51 -19.04 -17.44
CA LYS A 21 30.47 -19.57 -16.47
C LYS A 21 30.17 -18.99 -15.11
N PHE A 22 29.08 -19.45 -14.51
CA PHE A 22 28.63 -19.00 -13.21
C PHE A 22 29.38 -19.77 -12.13
N THR A 23 30.21 -19.08 -11.35
CA THR A 23 30.82 -19.69 -10.15
C THR A 23 29.79 -19.72 -9.02
N VAL A 24 29.94 -20.67 -8.10
CA VAL A 24 29.05 -20.77 -6.92
C VAL A 24 29.09 -19.47 -6.11
N THR A 25 30.26 -18.82 -6.01
CA THR A 25 30.42 -17.54 -5.32
C THR A 25 29.58 -16.42 -5.94
N GLU A 26 29.65 -16.24 -7.26
CA GLU A 26 28.83 -15.23 -7.97
C GLU A 26 27.33 -15.50 -7.81
N SER A 27 26.95 -16.78 -7.72
CA SER A 27 25.58 -17.19 -7.44
C SER A 27 25.12 -16.72 -6.07
N CYS A 28 25.93 -16.96 -5.04
CA CYS A 28 25.64 -16.57 -3.67
C CYS A 28 25.54 -15.05 -3.53
N ASP A 29 26.45 -14.30 -4.18
CA ASP A 29 26.43 -12.83 -4.15
C ASP A 29 25.17 -12.27 -4.82
N ARG A 30 24.77 -12.83 -5.98
CA ARG A 30 23.54 -12.41 -6.66
C ARG A 30 22.29 -12.69 -5.83
N ILE A 31 22.20 -13.86 -5.20
CA ILE A 31 21.08 -14.20 -4.30
C ILE A 31 21.03 -13.21 -3.12
N LYS A 32 22.18 -12.84 -2.55
CA LYS A 32 22.25 -11.89 -1.45
C LYS A 32 21.77 -10.49 -1.86
N GLU A 33 22.17 -10.01 -3.03
CA GLU A 33 21.69 -8.73 -3.57
C GLU A 33 20.17 -8.74 -3.84
N GLU A 34 19.67 -9.79 -4.48
CA GLU A 34 18.24 -9.97 -4.75
C GLU A 34 17.42 -10.02 -3.44
N PHE A 35 17.94 -10.73 -2.42
CA PHE A 35 17.29 -10.80 -1.11
C PHE A 35 17.24 -9.44 -0.42
N HIS A 36 18.34 -8.68 -0.39
CA HIS A 36 18.36 -7.34 0.20
C HIS A 36 17.42 -6.38 -0.53
N PHE A 37 17.37 -6.48 -1.87
CA PHE A 37 16.44 -5.69 -2.67
C PHE A 37 14.99 -6.01 -2.31
N LEU A 38 14.63 -7.29 -2.26
CA LEU A 38 13.29 -7.73 -1.86
C LEU A 38 12.94 -7.30 -0.43
N GLN A 39 13.91 -7.38 0.50
CA GLN A 39 13.73 -6.92 1.87
C GLN A 39 13.41 -5.42 1.95
N ALA A 40 14.12 -4.59 1.17
CA ALA A 40 13.86 -3.15 1.10
C ALA A 40 12.48 -2.82 0.51
N GLN A 41 12.07 -3.55 -0.53
CA GLN A 41 10.74 -3.42 -1.11
C GLN A 41 9.63 -3.80 -0.12
N TYR A 42 9.79 -4.93 0.56
CA TYR A 42 8.85 -5.36 1.60
C TYR A 42 8.72 -4.31 2.71
N HIS A 43 9.84 -3.76 3.18
CA HIS A 43 9.82 -2.72 4.21
C HIS A 43 9.06 -1.47 3.75
N SER A 44 9.31 -1.00 2.52
CA SER A 44 8.60 0.14 1.94
C SER A 44 7.10 -0.12 1.82
N LEU A 45 6.72 -1.31 1.36
CA LEU A 45 5.33 -1.72 1.25
C LEU A 45 4.64 -1.79 2.62
N LYS A 46 5.33 -2.32 3.64
CA LYS A 46 4.83 -2.38 5.01
C LYS A 46 4.47 -0.99 5.53
N LEU A 47 5.35 0.00 5.35
CA LEU A 47 5.10 1.38 5.77
C LEU A 47 3.90 1.99 5.03
N GLU A 48 3.75 1.71 3.73
CA GLU A 48 2.59 2.17 2.95
C GLU A 48 1.30 1.51 3.46
N CYS A 49 1.32 0.23 3.82
CA CYS A 49 0.18 -0.45 4.43
C CYS A 49 -0.19 0.14 5.80
N GLU A 50 0.79 0.45 6.64
CA GLU A 50 0.57 1.11 7.94
C GLU A 50 -0.05 2.50 7.76
N LYS A 51 0.43 3.28 6.78
CA LYS A 51 -0.15 4.58 6.41
C LYS A 51 -1.61 4.44 5.98
N LEU A 52 -1.91 3.52 5.07
CA LEU A 52 -3.28 3.26 4.60
C LEU A 52 -4.21 2.81 5.73
N ALA A 53 -3.72 1.99 6.68
CA ALA A 53 -4.51 1.58 7.84
C ALA A 53 -4.86 2.77 8.75
N SER A 54 -3.91 3.70 8.94
CA SER A 54 -4.14 4.95 9.68
C SER A 54 -5.18 5.84 8.98
N GLU A 55 -5.00 6.08 7.68
CA GLU A 55 -5.95 6.87 6.85
C GLU A 55 -7.36 6.27 6.85
N LYS A 56 -7.48 4.93 6.79
CA LYS A 56 -8.76 4.23 6.91
C LYS A 56 -9.43 4.48 8.27
N THR A 57 -8.66 4.45 9.35
CA THR A 57 -9.16 4.67 10.71
C THR A 57 -9.63 6.12 10.90
N GLU A 58 -8.88 7.08 10.38
CA GLU A 58 -9.29 8.49 10.36
C GLU A 58 -10.59 8.67 9.59
N MET A 59 -10.68 8.09 8.39
CA MET A 59 -11.89 8.15 7.58
C MET A 59 -13.10 7.53 8.30
N GLN A 60 -12.90 6.39 8.99
CA GLN A 60 -13.96 5.75 9.76
C GLN A 60 -14.46 6.67 10.90
N ARG A 61 -13.56 7.37 11.59
CA ARG A 61 -13.94 8.33 12.64
C ARG A 61 -14.78 9.47 12.07
N HIS A 62 -14.35 10.05 10.95
CA HIS A 62 -15.15 11.08 10.28
C HIS A 62 -16.51 10.55 9.81
N TYR A 63 -16.54 9.35 9.21
CA TYR A 63 -17.77 8.72 8.76
C TYR A 63 -18.80 8.57 9.89
N VAL A 64 -18.38 8.05 11.05
CA VAL A 64 -19.26 7.90 12.22
C VAL A 64 -19.77 9.24 12.71
N MET A 65 -18.88 10.23 12.86
CA MET A 65 -19.25 11.57 13.31
C MET A 65 -20.30 12.22 12.40
N TYR A 66 -20.09 12.15 11.08
CA TYR A 66 -21.06 12.69 10.11
C TYR A 66 -22.38 11.93 10.15
N TYR A 67 -22.35 10.61 10.28
CA TYR A 67 -23.56 9.80 10.36
C TYR A 67 -24.41 10.17 11.59
N GLU A 68 -23.79 10.27 12.76
CA GLU A 68 -24.47 10.64 14.01
C GLU A 68 -25.05 12.06 13.95
N MET A 69 -24.27 13.02 13.45
CA MET A 69 -24.72 14.40 13.31
C MET A 69 -25.87 14.54 12.31
N SER A 70 -25.76 13.92 11.13
CA SER A 70 -26.84 13.93 10.14
C SER A 70 -28.12 13.30 10.66
N TYR A 71 -28.02 12.20 11.41
CA TYR A 71 -29.17 11.56 12.04
C TYR A 71 -29.85 12.49 13.08
N GLY A 72 -29.07 13.13 13.96
CA GLY A 72 -29.59 14.07 14.95
C GLY A 72 -30.29 15.28 14.31
N LEU A 73 -29.68 15.87 13.29
CA LEU A 73 -30.29 16.96 12.51
C LEU A 73 -31.57 16.52 11.79
N ASN A 74 -31.58 15.30 11.24
CA ASN A 74 -32.74 14.77 10.53
C ASN A 74 -33.96 14.60 11.46
N ILE A 75 -33.74 14.10 12.68
CA ILE A 75 -34.81 14.00 13.69
C ILE A 75 -35.35 15.39 14.04
N GLU A 76 -34.47 16.33 14.35
CA GLU A 76 -34.88 17.66 14.78
C GLU A 76 -35.60 18.42 13.65
N MET A 77 -35.17 18.27 12.40
CA MET A 77 -35.86 18.79 11.23
C MET A 77 -37.28 18.21 11.11
N HIS A 78 -37.44 16.89 11.16
CA HIS A 78 -38.77 16.27 11.06
C HIS A 78 -39.69 16.67 12.22
N LYS A 79 -39.15 16.86 13.41
CA LYS A 79 -39.90 17.37 14.56
C LYS A 79 -40.38 18.81 14.34
N GLN A 80 -39.55 19.68 13.78
CA GLN A 80 -39.95 21.06 13.47
C GLN A 80 -40.98 21.13 12.32
N VAL A 81 -40.80 20.32 11.28
CA VAL A 81 -41.73 20.24 10.14
C VAL A 81 -43.06 19.58 10.52
N GLY A 82 -43.04 18.57 11.39
CA GLY A 82 -44.26 17.92 11.90
C GLY A 82 -45.04 18.73 12.94
N ASN A 83 -44.45 19.81 13.45
CA ASN A 83 -45.10 20.77 14.36
C ASN A 83 -45.66 22.00 13.60
N LEU A 84 -45.67 21.99 12.27
CA LEU A 84 -46.38 22.93 11.38
C LEU A 84 -47.59 22.25 10.75
#